data_AF-A0A7K4QIK6-F1
#
_entry.id   AF-A0A7K4QIK6-F1
#
_cell.length_a   1.000
_cell.length_b   1.000
_cell.length_c   1.000
_cell.angle_alpha   90.00
_cell.angle_beta   90.00
_cell.angle_gamma   90.00
#
_symmetry.space_group_name_H-M   'P 1'
#
loop_
_entity.id
_entity.type
_entity.pdbx_description
1 polymer ?
#
loop_
_entity_poly.entity_id
_entity_poly.type
_entity_poly.pdbx_seq_one_letter_code
_entity_poly.pdbx_strand_id
1 'polypeptide(L)'
;KRGAELAVQECQHQFHSRHWNCSTLQGLQVFVKVAIRGTREAGFIHTISAAGIAFAVTRACSRGELEKCDCDCKIRGASPEGEGCGRKGGAEGKIHGRDSFVDNPERGCGDSSSQALMNLHNNESVPLAPQALLTHMKVKCKCHGVSGSCKVRTCWKVMPSFRKVGNILKFEGATEVYPKWVGSQKLLVPKSSRFKPCTPHDLVYLLASPDFCDRDPQHGNFGTSGCQCNQT
;
A
#
# COMPACT_ATOMS: atom_id res chain seq x y z
N LYS A 1 -8.49 -12.18 -0.87
CA LYS A 1 -7.76 -12.85 -1.99
C LYS A 1 -7.45 -11.89 -3.14
N ARG A 2 -8.43 -11.33 -3.87
CA ARG A 2 -8.21 -10.41 -5.01
C ARG A 2 -7.24 -9.24 -4.74
N GLY A 3 -7.32 -8.61 -3.56
CA GLY A 3 -6.43 -7.50 -3.21
C GLY A 3 -4.96 -7.89 -3.04
N ALA A 4 -4.70 -9.11 -2.53
CA ALA A 4 -3.35 -9.62 -2.36
C ALA A 4 -2.71 -10.00 -3.71
N GLU A 5 -3.48 -10.62 -4.61
CA GLU A 5 -3.04 -10.92 -5.98
C GLU A 5 -2.70 -9.64 -6.76
N LEU A 6 -3.52 -8.61 -6.61
CA LEU A 6 -3.27 -7.30 -7.20
C LEU A 6 -1.97 -6.66 -6.68
N ALA A 7 -1.68 -6.80 -5.39
CA ALA A 7 -0.45 -6.32 -4.79
C ALA A 7 0.80 -7.04 -5.32
N VAL A 8 0.74 -8.36 -5.47
CA VAL A 8 1.85 -9.17 -6.03
C VAL A 8 2.13 -8.76 -7.47
N GLN A 9 1.10 -8.65 -8.30
CA GLN A 9 1.25 -8.22 -9.70
C GLN A 9 1.88 -6.82 -9.80
N GLU A 10 1.46 -5.91 -8.93
CA GLU A 10 2.03 -4.56 -8.90
C GLU A 10 3.47 -4.55 -8.41
N CYS A 11 3.80 -5.36 -7.41
CA CYS A 11 5.16 -5.50 -6.92
C CYS A 11 6.11 -6.03 -8.00
N GLN A 12 5.71 -7.11 -8.68
CA GLN A 12 6.45 -7.66 -9.82
C GLN A 12 6.63 -6.63 -10.93
N HIS A 13 5.60 -5.82 -11.20
CA HIS A 13 5.74 -4.73 -12.14
C HIS A 13 6.73 -3.66 -11.67
N GLN A 14 6.65 -3.20 -10.42
CA GLN A 14 7.52 -2.13 -9.94
C GLN A 14 9.01 -2.53 -9.94
N PHE A 15 9.29 -3.82 -9.76
CA PHE A 15 10.63 -4.37 -9.59
C PHE A 15 11.09 -5.25 -10.75
N HIS A 16 10.40 -5.25 -11.90
CA HIS A 16 10.69 -6.18 -13.02
C HIS A 16 12.15 -6.12 -13.53
N SER A 17 12.83 -4.97 -13.40
CA SER A 17 14.22 -4.75 -13.84
C SER A 17 15.21 -4.58 -12.68
N ARG A 18 14.84 -4.98 -11.47
CA ARG A 18 15.74 -4.99 -10.30
C ARG A 18 16.25 -6.42 -10.08
N HIS A 19 17.43 -6.56 -9.46
CA HIS A 19 17.97 -7.88 -9.11
C HIS A 19 16.97 -8.68 -8.26
N TRP A 20 16.31 -8.01 -7.31
CA TRP A 20 15.11 -8.53 -6.68
C TRP A 20 13.87 -8.08 -7.45
N ASN A 21 13.14 -9.01 -8.05
CA ASN A 21 12.01 -8.73 -8.94
C ASN A 21 10.63 -9.11 -8.38
N CYS A 22 10.54 -9.36 -7.07
CA CYS A 22 9.30 -9.74 -6.39
C CYS A 22 8.66 -11.08 -6.85
N SER A 23 9.41 -11.94 -7.55
CA SER A 23 8.93 -13.26 -7.98
C SER A 23 8.78 -14.27 -6.83
N THR A 24 9.41 -14.00 -5.69
CA THR A 24 9.36 -14.83 -4.48
C THR A 24 7.97 -14.95 -3.88
N LEU A 25 7.01 -14.11 -4.29
CA LEU A 25 5.65 -14.09 -3.76
C LEU A 25 4.69 -15.07 -4.45
N GLN A 26 5.10 -15.79 -5.50
CA GLN A 26 4.26 -16.83 -6.10
C GLN A 26 4.14 -18.03 -5.15
N GLY A 27 3.01 -18.13 -4.44
CA GLY A 27 2.66 -19.28 -3.58
C GLY A 27 2.82 -19.05 -2.08
N LEU A 28 3.45 -17.96 -1.64
CA LEU A 28 3.49 -17.58 -0.23
C LEU A 28 2.21 -16.82 0.15
N GLN A 29 1.60 -17.20 1.28
CA GLN A 29 0.59 -16.36 1.90
C GLN A 29 1.24 -15.01 2.19
N VAL A 30 0.72 -13.95 1.61
CA VAL A 30 1.21 -12.56 1.63
C VAL A 30 1.48 -12.01 3.05
N PHE A 31 1.05 -12.74 4.09
CA PHE A 31 1.16 -12.38 5.50
C PHE A 31 2.03 -13.33 6.34
N VAL A 32 2.55 -14.43 5.78
CA VAL A 32 3.20 -15.48 6.58
C VAL A 32 4.58 -15.78 6.03
N LYS A 33 5.60 -15.19 6.68
CA LYS A 33 7.03 -15.47 6.48
C LYS A 33 7.59 -15.08 5.12
N VAL A 34 7.67 -13.78 4.86
CA VAL A 34 8.67 -13.27 3.92
C VAL A 34 10.04 -13.68 4.47
N ALA A 35 10.81 -14.48 3.72
CA ALA A 35 12.15 -14.95 4.09
C ALA A 35 13.16 -13.79 4.27
N ILE A 36 12.82 -12.64 3.72
CA ILE A 36 13.56 -11.39 3.82
C ILE A 36 12.85 -10.54 4.88
N ARG A 37 13.19 -10.73 6.16
CA ARG A 37 12.62 -9.96 7.28
C ARG A 37 13.42 -8.68 7.49
N GLY A 38 12.75 -7.57 7.78
CA GLY A 38 13.42 -6.34 8.18
C GLY A 38 14.09 -5.52 7.07
N THR A 39 14.01 -5.93 5.80
CA THR A 39 14.64 -5.20 4.68
C THR A 39 13.68 -4.24 3.98
N ARG A 40 14.23 -3.44 3.06
CA ARG A 40 13.48 -2.50 2.21
C ARG A 40 12.39 -3.19 1.39
N GLU A 41 12.72 -4.34 0.81
CA GLU A 41 11.82 -5.13 -0.03
C GLU A 41 10.66 -5.66 0.82
N ALA A 42 10.94 -6.12 2.04
CA ALA A 42 9.94 -6.54 3.00
C ALA A 42 8.96 -5.40 3.33
N GLY A 43 9.49 -4.22 3.65
CA GLY A 43 8.70 -3.03 3.93
C GLY A 43 7.76 -2.69 2.77
N PHE A 44 8.27 -2.67 1.53
CA PHE A 44 7.45 -2.42 0.35
C PHE A 44 6.35 -3.48 0.16
N ILE A 45 6.67 -4.77 0.34
CA ILE A 45 5.68 -5.86 0.22
C ILE A 45 4.53 -5.67 1.21
N HIS A 46 4.84 -5.36 2.47
CA HIS A 46 3.82 -5.09 3.48
C HIS A 46 2.92 -3.92 3.08
N THR A 47 3.53 -2.80 2.67
CA THR A 47 2.83 -1.60 2.24
C THR A 47 1.94 -1.83 1.01
N ILE A 48 2.46 -2.43 -0.07
CA ILE A 48 1.68 -2.65 -1.30
C ILE A 48 0.56 -3.69 -1.09
N SER A 49 0.77 -4.66 -0.19
CA SER A 49 -0.23 -5.66 0.19
C SER A 49 -1.38 -5.05 0.97
N ALA A 50 -1.06 -4.19 1.95
CA ALA A 50 -2.07 -3.41 2.66
C ALA A 50 -2.86 -2.51 1.71
N ALA A 51 -2.16 -1.85 0.78
CA ALA A 51 -2.79 -1.01 -0.25
C ALA A 51 -3.69 -1.81 -1.19
N GLY A 52 -3.27 -3.01 -1.61
CA GLY A 52 -4.03 -3.89 -2.48
C GLY A 52 -5.33 -4.39 -1.83
N ILE A 53 -5.28 -4.73 -0.54
CA ILE A 53 -6.48 -5.08 0.24
C ILE A 53 -7.42 -3.89 0.35
N ALA A 54 -6.92 -2.74 0.77
CA ALA A 54 -7.72 -1.52 0.89
C ALA A 54 -8.40 -1.17 -0.44
N PHE A 55 -7.63 -1.19 -1.54
CA PHE A 55 -8.14 -0.94 -2.89
C PHE A 55 -9.26 -1.92 -3.28
N ALA A 56 -9.05 -3.22 -3.06
CA ALA A 56 -10.03 -4.22 -3.42
C ALA A 56 -11.34 -4.08 -2.61
N VAL A 57 -11.23 -3.82 -1.31
CA VAL A 57 -12.39 -3.60 -0.43
C VAL A 57 -13.13 -2.33 -0.83
N THR A 58 -12.46 -1.20 -1.00
CA THR A 58 -13.09 0.06 -1.43
C THR A 58 -13.75 -0.09 -2.81
N ARG A 59 -13.15 -0.85 -3.73
CA ARG A 59 -13.74 -1.13 -5.05
C ARG A 59 -15.02 -1.96 -4.95
N ALA A 60 -14.99 -3.04 -4.17
CA ALA A 60 -16.16 -3.90 -3.97
C ALA A 60 -17.29 -3.14 -3.28
N CYS A 61 -16.95 -2.31 -2.29
CA CYS A 61 -17.86 -1.43 -1.57
C CYS A 61 -18.56 -0.42 -2.49
N SER A 62 -17.79 0.31 -3.31
CA SER A 62 -18.34 1.29 -4.26
C SER A 62 -19.24 0.67 -5.34
N ARG A 63 -19.08 -0.62 -5.63
CA ARG A 63 -19.94 -1.39 -6.54
C ARG A 63 -21.16 -2.01 -5.85
N GLY A 64 -21.22 -2.01 -4.53
CA GLY A 64 -22.25 -2.72 -3.77
C GLY A 64 -22.10 -4.24 -3.79
N GLU A 65 -20.88 -4.74 -4.00
CA GLU A 65 -20.56 -6.19 -3.87
C GLU A 65 -20.44 -6.63 -2.40
N LEU A 66 -20.44 -5.67 -1.46
CA LEU A 66 -20.34 -5.90 -0.01
C LEU A 66 -21.56 -5.30 0.70
N GLU A 67 -22.22 -6.10 1.54
CA GLU A 67 -23.43 -5.69 2.26
C GLU A 67 -23.14 -4.79 3.47
N LYS A 68 -22.02 -5.02 4.17
CA LYS A 68 -21.61 -4.24 5.35
C LYS A 68 -20.55 -3.22 4.96
N CYS A 69 -21.03 -2.11 4.42
CA CYS A 69 -20.20 -1.04 3.88
C CYS A 69 -20.80 0.31 4.23
N ASP A 70 -20.23 1.01 5.23
CA ASP A 70 -20.64 2.38 5.56
C ASP A 70 -19.93 3.39 4.65
N CYS A 71 -20.71 4.16 3.89
CA CYS A 71 -20.22 5.25 3.06
C CYS A 71 -20.49 6.58 3.77
N ASP A 72 -19.46 7.31 4.20
CA ASP A 72 -19.67 8.64 4.80
C ASP A 72 -20.16 9.63 3.73
N CYS A 73 -21.37 10.19 3.94
CA CYS A 73 -22.06 11.08 3.00
C CYS A 73 -21.83 12.58 3.28
N LYS A 74 -20.82 12.95 4.07
CA LYS A 74 -20.64 14.33 4.58
C LYS A 74 -20.23 15.40 3.56
N ILE A 75 -19.97 15.10 2.28
CA ILE A 75 -19.79 16.16 1.26
C ILE A 75 -21.17 16.62 0.76
N ARG A 76 -21.82 17.47 1.56
CA ARG A 76 -22.89 18.38 1.13
C ARG A 76 -22.26 19.57 0.41
N GLY A 77 -22.06 19.43 -0.90
CA GLY A 77 -21.85 20.55 -1.80
C GLY A 77 -23.14 20.80 -2.54
N ALA A 78 -23.85 21.88 -2.21
CA ALA A 78 -25.02 22.34 -2.93
C ALA A 78 -24.61 22.70 -4.37
N SER A 79 -24.95 21.84 -5.33
CA SER A 79 -25.17 22.27 -6.72
C SER A 79 -26.67 22.36 -6.90
N PRO A 80 -27.21 23.45 -7.48
CA PRO A 80 -28.63 23.53 -7.77
C PRO A 80 -28.97 22.43 -8.78
N GLU A 81 -30.03 21.68 -8.47
CA GLU A 81 -30.68 20.66 -9.29
C GLU A 81 -30.00 19.28 -9.41
N GLY A 82 -30.55 18.31 -8.66
CA GLY A 82 -30.39 16.88 -8.89
C GLY A 82 -29.98 16.10 -7.64
N GLU A 83 -30.95 15.71 -6.82
CA GLU A 83 -30.78 14.69 -5.78
C GLU A 83 -30.39 13.36 -6.41
N GLY A 84 -29.12 13.01 -6.25
CA GLY A 84 -28.60 11.68 -6.53
C GLY A 84 -27.59 11.34 -5.47
N CYS A 85 -27.94 10.42 -4.57
CA CYS A 85 -26.98 9.76 -3.69
C CYS A 85 -26.03 8.92 -4.58
N GLY A 86 -25.08 9.58 -5.23
CA GLY A 86 -23.96 8.89 -5.84
C GLY A 86 -23.23 8.20 -4.71
N ARG A 87 -23.16 6.86 -4.75
CA ARG A 87 -22.35 6.02 -3.84
C ARG A 87 -20.91 6.52 -3.87
N LYS A 88 -20.61 7.54 -3.07
CA LYS A 88 -19.28 8.04 -2.85
C LYS A 88 -18.68 7.09 -1.83
N GLY A 89 -17.83 6.17 -2.32
CA GLY A 89 -17.02 5.28 -1.49
C GLY A 89 -15.96 6.06 -0.71
N GLY A 90 -16.40 6.93 0.20
CA GLY A 90 -15.57 7.62 1.15
C GLY A 90 -15.22 6.66 2.28
N ALA A 91 -14.05 6.03 2.19
CA ALA A 91 -13.43 5.29 3.27
C ALA A 91 -12.86 6.26 4.34
N GLU A 92 -13.68 7.17 4.85
CA GLU A 92 -13.31 8.01 6.00
C GLU A 92 -13.54 7.28 7.33
N GLY A 93 -14.23 6.14 7.31
CA GLY A 93 -14.16 5.15 8.36
C GLY A 93 -12.89 4.33 8.23
N LYS A 94 -12.09 4.29 9.30
CA LYS A 94 -11.02 3.32 9.57
C LYS A 94 -11.27 2.05 8.76
N ILE A 95 -10.41 1.74 7.77
CA ILE A 95 -10.61 0.55 6.93
C ILE A 95 -10.54 -0.67 7.86
N HIS A 96 -11.71 -1.15 8.30
CA HIS A 96 -11.83 -2.23 9.29
C HIS A 96 -11.12 -3.51 8.80
N GLY A 97 -11.00 -3.67 7.48
CA GLY A 97 -10.23 -4.74 6.87
C GLY A 97 -8.71 -4.60 7.05
N ARG A 98 -8.14 -3.40 7.03
CA ARG A 98 -6.69 -3.20 7.22
C ARG A 98 -6.30 -3.61 8.64
N ASP A 99 -7.01 -3.09 9.63
CA ASP A 99 -6.75 -3.40 11.05
C ASP A 99 -6.86 -4.92 11.28
N SER A 100 -7.87 -5.58 10.69
CA SER A 100 -8.12 -7.00 10.88
C SER A 100 -7.14 -7.94 10.15
N PHE A 101 -6.68 -7.57 8.95
CA PHE A 101 -5.86 -8.45 8.09
C PHE A 101 -4.36 -8.13 8.13
N VAL A 102 -3.98 -6.89 8.48
CA VAL A 102 -2.59 -6.41 8.39
C VAL A 102 -2.05 -6.04 9.77
N ASP A 103 -2.78 -5.27 10.56
CA ASP A 103 -2.25 -4.73 11.83
C ASP A 103 -2.51 -5.65 13.05
N ASN A 104 -3.62 -6.40 13.08
CA ASN A 104 -3.94 -7.34 14.17
C ASN A 104 -2.96 -8.51 14.32
N PRO A 105 -2.48 -9.16 13.24
CA PRO A 105 -1.45 -10.20 13.36
C PRO A 105 -0.16 -9.69 14.01
N GLU A 106 0.23 -8.44 13.72
CA GLU A 106 1.43 -7.82 14.28
C GLU A 106 1.24 -7.44 15.76
N ARG A 107 0.02 -7.06 16.17
CA ARG A 107 -0.32 -6.74 17.57
C ARG A 107 -0.57 -7.97 18.44
N GLY A 108 -1.00 -9.08 17.85
CA GLY A 108 -1.36 -10.32 18.56
C GLY A 108 -0.19 -11.19 19.00
N CYS A 109 1.03 -10.94 18.50
CA CYS A 109 2.19 -11.80 18.76
C CYS A 109 2.90 -11.56 20.10
N GLY A 110 2.48 -10.60 20.94
CA GLY A 110 3.17 -10.32 22.22
C GLY A 110 4.64 -9.92 22.07
N ASP A 111 5.08 -9.67 20.84
CA ASP A 111 6.47 -9.54 20.48
C ASP A 111 6.83 -8.06 20.40
N SER A 112 7.55 -7.57 21.41
CA SER A 112 8.18 -6.25 21.44
C SER A 112 9.34 -6.11 20.42
N SER A 113 9.34 -6.96 19.40
CA SER A 113 10.34 -7.02 18.35
C SER A 113 10.36 -5.70 17.58
N SER A 114 11.58 -5.26 17.29
CA SER A 114 11.84 -4.09 16.45
C SER A 114 11.17 -4.23 15.08
N GLN A 115 10.97 -5.47 14.62
CA GLN A 115 10.32 -5.78 13.36
C GLN A 115 8.82 -5.46 13.38
N ALA A 116 8.12 -5.74 14.48
CA ALA A 116 6.71 -5.37 14.61
C ALA A 116 6.56 -3.84 14.61
N LEU A 117 7.46 -3.11 15.27
CA LEU A 117 7.50 -1.64 15.21
C LEU A 117 7.77 -1.12 13.79
N MET A 118 8.68 -1.77 13.04
CA MET A 118 8.96 -1.42 11.65
C MET A 118 7.75 -1.70 10.75
N ASN A 119 7.11 -2.85 10.90
CA ASN A 119 5.92 -3.22 10.13
C ASN A 119 4.76 -2.27 10.44
N LEU A 120 4.50 -1.99 11.73
CA LEU A 120 3.52 -1.00 12.15
C LEU A 120 3.86 0.39 11.62
N HIS A 121 5.11 0.84 11.69
CA HIS A 121 5.52 2.11 11.08
C HIS A 121 5.33 2.08 9.56
N ASN A 122 5.68 0.99 8.87
CA ASN A 122 5.49 0.88 7.41
C ASN A 122 4.01 0.77 7.01
N ASN A 123 3.15 0.34 7.93
CA ASN A 123 1.70 0.35 7.74
C ASN A 123 1.10 1.73 8.11
N GLU A 124 1.62 2.37 9.16
CA GLU A 124 1.21 3.69 9.66
C GLU A 124 1.80 4.83 8.85
N SER A 125 2.92 4.63 8.16
CA SER A 125 3.52 5.52 7.15
C SER A 125 2.79 5.57 5.84
N VAL A 126 1.87 4.63 5.76
CA VAL A 126 0.84 4.51 4.78
C VAL A 126 -0.50 4.97 5.40
N PRO A 127 -0.64 6.18 6.03
CA PRO A 127 -1.94 6.83 6.01
C PRO A 127 -2.33 7.07 4.53
N LEU A 128 -1.35 7.03 3.62
CA LEU A 128 -1.44 7.23 2.20
C LEU A 128 -1.93 6.03 1.37
N ALA A 129 -2.02 4.76 1.80
CA ALA A 129 -2.71 3.81 0.90
C ALA A 129 -4.22 4.09 0.90
N PRO A 130 -4.90 4.15 2.05
CA PRO A 130 -6.29 4.60 2.11
C PRO A 130 -6.44 6.08 1.76
N GLN A 131 -5.65 6.98 2.36
CA GLN A 131 -5.79 8.41 2.06
C GLN A 131 -5.20 8.82 0.72
N ALA A 132 -4.12 8.24 0.19
CA ALA A 132 -3.71 8.54 -1.19
C ALA A 132 -4.63 7.86 -2.21
N LEU A 133 -5.30 6.76 -1.87
CA LEU A 133 -6.46 6.35 -2.66
C LEU A 133 -7.56 7.42 -2.65
N LEU A 134 -7.86 8.03 -1.49
CA LEU A 134 -8.89 9.06 -1.32
C LEU A 134 -8.51 10.45 -1.90
N THR A 135 -7.28 10.92 -1.70
CA THR A 135 -6.75 12.20 -2.19
C THR A 135 -6.40 12.15 -3.66
N HIS A 136 -6.06 10.97 -4.21
CA HIS A 136 -5.91 10.78 -5.66
C HIS A 136 -7.16 10.22 -6.34
N MET A 137 -8.31 10.17 -5.65
CA MET A 137 -9.57 9.97 -6.36
C MET A 137 -9.79 11.12 -7.34
N LYS A 138 -10.21 10.78 -8.55
CA LYS A 138 -10.58 11.77 -9.55
C LYS A 138 -12.10 11.85 -9.65
N VAL A 139 -12.63 13.03 -9.87
CA VAL A 139 -14.04 13.16 -10.25
C VAL A 139 -14.14 12.80 -11.73
N LYS A 140 -14.93 11.76 -12.04
CA LYS A 140 -15.36 11.46 -13.40
C LYS A 140 -16.82 11.84 -13.55
N CYS A 141 -17.16 12.44 -14.69
CA CYS A 141 -18.52 12.85 -15.00
C CYS A 141 -19.00 12.19 -16.29
N LYS A 142 -20.29 11.86 -16.36
CA LYS A 142 -21.00 11.48 -17.58
C LYS A 142 -22.00 12.57 -17.92
N CYS A 143 -21.94 13.04 -19.17
CA CYS A 143 -22.84 14.04 -19.72
C CYS A 143 -24.12 13.37 -20.22
N HIS A 144 -25.26 14.00 -19.99
CA HIS A 144 -26.59 13.46 -20.31
C HIS A 144 -27.41 14.36 -21.25
N GLY A 145 -26.85 15.46 -21.77
CA GLY A 145 -27.57 16.37 -22.64
C GLY A 145 -27.72 15.86 -24.08
N VAL A 146 -28.75 16.37 -24.77
CA VAL A 146 -29.04 16.10 -26.18
C VAL A 146 -27.82 16.42 -27.05
N SER A 147 -27.53 15.56 -28.03
CA SER A 147 -26.37 15.67 -28.94
C SER A 147 -25.00 15.74 -28.23
N GLY A 148 -24.87 15.12 -27.04
CA GLY A 148 -23.61 15.09 -26.30
C GLY A 148 -23.34 16.35 -25.46
N SER A 149 -24.32 17.23 -25.29
CA SER A 149 -24.20 18.39 -24.40
C SER A 149 -23.92 17.96 -22.95
N CYS A 150 -23.02 18.68 -22.27
CA CYS A 150 -22.68 18.41 -20.87
C CYS A 150 -23.30 19.40 -19.87
N LYS A 151 -24.35 20.12 -20.29
CA LYS A 151 -25.11 21.03 -19.41
C LYS A 151 -25.72 20.29 -18.22
N VAL A 152 -26.25 19.09 -18.46
CA VAL A 152 -26.66 18.15 -17.41
C VAL A 152 -25.64 17.02 -17.37
N ARG A 153 -25.06 16.78 -16.20
CA ARG A 153 -24.05 15.73 -16.00
C ARG A 153 -24.13 15.14 -14.61
N THR A 154 -23.81 13.86 -14.51
CA THR A 154 -23.67 13.17 -13.23
C THR A 154 -22.19 12.91 -12.98
N CYS A 155 -21.70 13.26 -11.80
CA CYS A 155 -20.29 13.12 -11.43
C CYS A 155 -20.12 12.23 -10.20
N TRP A 156 -19.06 11.43 -10.19
CA TRP A 156 -18.70 10.57 -9.06
C TRP A 156 -17.19 10.51 -8.88
N LYS A 157 -16.74 10.31 -7.64
CA LYS A 157 -15.33 10.04 -7.35
C LYS A 157 -15.00 8.63 -7.81
N VAL A 158 -13.89 8.48 -8.53
CA VAL A 158 -13.32 7.18 -8.92
C VAL A 158 -11.94 7.03 -8.34
N MET A 159 -11.62 5.82 -7.88
CA MET A 159 -10.26 5.49 -7.45
C MET A 159 -9.27 5.61 -8.61
N PRO A 160 -8.00 5.95 -8.32
CA PRO A 160 -6.93 5.88 -9.32
C PRO A 160 -6.69 4.44 -9.78
N SER A 161 -5.94 4.26 -10.87
CA SER A 161 -5.43 2.93 -11.22
C SER A 161 -4.48 2.44 -10.12
N PHE A 162 -4.47 1.13 -9.85
CA PHE A 162 -3.56 0.57 -8.86
C PHE A 162 -2.08 0.74 -9.25
N ARG A 163 -1.78 0.84 -10.55
CA ARG A 163 -0.45 1.26 -11.04
C ARG A 163 -0.01 2.62 -10.51
N LYS A 164 -0.93 3.60 -10.45
CA LYS A 164 -0.60 4.92 -9.89
C LYS A 164 -0.31 4.81 -8.38
N VAL A 165 -1.04 3.94 -7.68
CA VAL A 165 -0.79 3.66 -6.25
C VAL A 165 0.59 3.03 -6.08
N GLY A 166 0.92 2.01 -6.88
CA GLY A 166 2.24 1.38 -6.89
C GLY A 166 3.37 2.38 -7.14
N ASN A 167 3.20 3.32 -8.08
CA ASN A 167 4.20 4.37 -8.34
C ASN A 167 4.38 5.33 -7.16
N ILE A 168 3.31 5.70 -6.46
CA ILE A 168 3.38 6.56 -5.26
C ILE A 168 4.08 5.82 -4.11
N LEU A 169 3.79 4.53 -3.98
CA LEU A 169 4.41 3.67 -2.98
C LEU A 169 5.79 3.18 -3.39
N LYS A 170 6.25 3.43 -4.63
CA LYS A 170 7.56 2.97 -5.08
C LYS A 170 8.62 3.85 -4.42
N PHE A 171 9.27 3.31 -3.40
CA PHE A 171 10.27 4.03 -2.64
C PHE A 171 11.63 3.98 -3.33
N GLU A 172 12.21 5.14 -3.62
CA GLU A 172 13.62 5.26 -4.01
C GLU A 172 14.53 5.65 -2.82
N GLY A 173 13.94 6.10 -1.69
CA GLY A 173 14.67 6.67 -0.54
C GLY A 173 14.25 6.13 0.84
N ALA A 174 14.06 4.82 0.98
CA ALA A 174 13.78 4.23 2.29
C ALA A 174 14.94 4.46 3.29
N THR A 175 14.62 4.65 4.57
CA THR A 175 15.60 4.97 5.61
C THR A 175 15.94 3.76 6.47
N GLU A 176 17.24 3.50 6.67
CA GLU A 176 17.69 2.47 7.62
C GLU A 176 17.54 3.00 9.04
N VAL A 177 16.86 2.24 9.89
CA VAL A 177 16.58 2.59 11.27
C VAL A 177 17.05 1.50 12.22
N TYR A 178 17.28 1.87 13.48
CA TYR A 178 17.54 0.94 14.56
C TYR A 178 16.63 1.26 15.75
N PRO A 179 16.28 0.26 16.57
CA PRO A 179 15.51 0.48 17.78
C PRO A 179 16.36 1.20 18.84
N LYS A 180 15.83 2.27 19.43
CA LYS A 180 16.42 2.97 20.56
C LYS A 180 15.39 3.15 21.66
N TRP A 181 15.78 2.86 22.89
CA TRP A 181 14.97 3.15 24.07
C TRP A 181 15.05 4.64 24.40
N VAL A 182 13.89 5.28 24.51
CA VAL A 182 13.72 6.67 24.95
C VAL A 182 12.74 6.64 26.11
N GLY A 183 13.29 6.72 27.34
CA GLY A 183 12.53 6.44 28.55
C GLY A 183 12.05 4.97 28.57
N SER A 184 10.75 4.76 28.83
CA SER A 184 10.11 3.44 28.82
C SER A 184 9.65 2.98 27.43
N GLN A 185 9.81 3.81 26.40
CA GLN A 185 9.32 3.52 25.05
C GLN A 185 10.46 3.16 24.09
N LYS A 186 10.24 2.15 23.26
CA LYS A 186 11.15 1.75 22.18
C LYS A 186 10.73 2.47 20.89
N LEU A 187 11.61 3.28 20.32
CA LEU A 187 11.38 4.07 19.11
C LEU A 187 12.36 3.67 18.01
N LEU A 188 11.95 3.84 16.75
CA LEU A 188 12.82 3.68 15.60
C LEU A 188 13.52 5.01 15.29
N VAL A 189 14.84 4.98 15.16
CA VAL A 189 15.65 6.17 14.85
C VAL A 189 16.54 5.91 13.64
N PRO A 190 16.79 6.91 12.76
CA PRO A 190 17.70 6.77 11.64
C PRO A 190 19.10 6.34 12.09
N LYS A 191 19.70 5.40 11.36
CA LYS A 191 21.06 4.92 11.65
C LYS A 191 22.14 5.95 11.31
N SER A 192 21.91 6.77 10.30
CA SER A 192 22.81 7.88 9.94
C SER A 192 22.21 9.22 10.31
N SER A 193 23.00 10.06 10.99
CA SER A 193 22.66 11.44 11.32
C SER A 193 22.52 12.37 10.10
N ARG A 194 22.94 11.90 8.92
CA ARG A 194 22.74 12.62 7.64
C ARG A 194 21.30 12.58 7.16
N PHE A 195 20.50 11.63 7.66
CA PHE A 195 19.08 11.56 7.35
C PHE A 195 18.27 12.37 8.36
N LYS A 196 17.26 13.07 7.86
CA LYS A 196 16.27 13.74 8.72
C LYS A 196 15.54 12.68 9.56
N PRO A 197 15.01 13.07 10.74
CA PRO A 197 14.11 12.19 11.50
C PRO A 197 13.02 11.63 10.59
N CYS A 198 12.75 10.33 10.69
CA CYS A 198 11.74 9.68 9.87
C CYS A 198 10.39 10.36 10.11
N THR A 199 9.79 10.88 9.05
CA THR A 199 8.43 11.35 9.08
C THR A 199 7.50 10.15 9.14
N PRO A 200 6.23 10.35 9.53
CA PRO A 200 5.25 9.32 9.36
C PRO A 200 5.26 8.80 7.94
N HIS A 201 5.49 9.56 6.88
CA HIS A 201 5.34 9.08 5.49
C HIS A 201 6.53 8.29 4.92
N ASP A 202 7.60 8.10 5.69
CA ASP A 202 8.81 7.45 5.20
C ASP A 202 8.73 5.94 5.38
N LEU A 203 9.18 5.17 4.38
CA LEU A 203 9.40 3.74 4.56
C LEU A 203 10.71 3.52 5.33
N VAL A 204 10.65 2.69 6.37
CA VAL A 204 11.82 2.37 7.20
C VAL A 204 12.14 0.88 7.14
N TYR A 205 13.43 0.56 7.32
CA TYR A 205 13.91 -0.82 7.36
C TYR A 205 15.00 -1.00 8.41
N LEU A 206 15.13 -2.21 8.95
CA LEU A 206 16.06 -2.54 10.03
C LEU A 206 17.37 -3.16 9.55
N LEU A 207 17.30 -3.91 8.45
CA LEU A 207 18.39 -4.73 7.93
C LEU A 207 18.68 -4.36 6.48
N ALA A 208 19.96 -4.22 6.16
CA ALA A 208 20.39 -4.07 4.78
C ALA A 208 19.87 -5.22 3.92
N SER A 209 19.46 -4.91 2.68
CA SER A 209 19.06 -5.92 1.71
C SER A 209 20.24 -6.87 1.45
N PRO A 210 20.02 -8.20 1.31
CA PRO A 210 21.07 -9.12 0.92
C PRO A 210 21.53 -8.84 -0.52
N ASP A 211 22.64 -9.46 -0.92
CA ASP A 211 22.99 -9.49 -2.34
C ASP A 211 22.02 -10.41 -3.08
N PHE A 212 21.40 -9.87 -4.13
CA PHE A 212 20.42 -10.56 -4.98
C PHE A 212 21.05 -11.15 -6.25
N CYS A 213 22.36 -10.99 -6.46
CA CYS A 213 23.05 -11.51 -7.65
C CYS A 213 23.14 -13.03 -7.62
N ASP A 214 23.64 -13.58 -6.51
CA ASP A 214 23.81 -15.02 -6.33
C ASP A 214 22.52 -15.69 -5.87
N ARG A 215 22.34 -16.96 -6.24
CA ARG A 215 21.16 -17.72 -5.84
C ARG A 215 21.28 -18.17 -4.38
N ASP A 216 20.30 -17.82 -3.56
CA ASP A 216 20.20 -18.24 -2.17
C ASP A 216 18.76 -18.75 -1.85
N PRO A 217 18.54 -20.08 -1.93
CA PRO A 217 17.26 -20.69 -1.65
C PRO A 217 16.75 -20.49 -0.22
N GLN A 218 17.63 -20.29 0.77
CA GLN A 218 17.21 -20.15 2.17
C GLN A 218 16.49 -18.82 2.41
N HIS A 219 16.93 -17.77 1.72
CA HIS A 219 16.31 -16.44 1.78
C HIS A 219 15.35 -16.17 0.60
N GLY A 220 15.04 -17.20 -0.19
CA GLY A 220 14.15 -17.11 -1.34
C GLY A 220 14.73 -16.32 -2.52
N ASN A 221 16.04 -16.13 -2.57
CA ASN A 221 16.70 -15.43 -3.65
C ASN A 221 17.01 -16.39 -4.81
N PHE A 222 16.55 -16.06 -6.01
CA PHE A 222 16.75 -16.88 -7.21
C PHE A 222 18.06 -16.57 -7.96
N GLY A 223 18.74 -15.47 -7.60
CA GLY A 223 19.86 -14.93 -8.35
C GLY A 223 19.41 -14.26 -9.66
N THR A 224 20.37 -13.64 -10.35
CA THR A 224 20.12 -12.89 -11.61
C THR A 224 20.46 -13.68 -12.87
N SER A 225 20.90 -14.92 -12.72
CA SER A 225 21.25 -15.80 -13.84
C SER A 225 20.04 -16.05 -14.74
N GLY A 226 20.17 -15.73 -16.03
CA GLY A 226 19.10 -15.89 -17.02
C GLY A 226 18.09 -14.73 -17.07
N CYS A 227 18.28 -13.67 -16.27
CA CYS A 227 17.50 -12.45 -16.40
C CYS A 227 17.85 -11.70 -17.70
N GLN A 228 16.84 -11.09 -18.32
CA GLN A 228 17.07 -10.22 -19.48
C GLN A 228 17.76 -8.93 -19.04
N CYS A 229 18.86 -8.59 -19.68
CA CYS A 229 19.57 -7.32 -19.47
C CYS A 229 19.20 -6.32 -20.55
N ASN A 230 19.16 -5.04 -20.18
CA ASN A 230 19.12 -3.95 -21.16
C ASN A 230 20.56 -3.50 -21.48
N GLN A 231 20.93 -3.47 -22.76
CA GLN A 231 22.30 -3.11 -23.20
C GLN A 231 22.50 -1.61 -23.43
N THR A 232 21.41 -0.84 -23.51
CA THR A 232 21.46 0.63 -23.71
C THR A 232 21.85 1.37 -22.46
#